data_AF-A0A4V3RXN6-F1
#
_entry.id   AF-A0A4V3RXN6-F1
#
_cell.length_a   1.000
_cell.length_b   1.000
_cell.length_c   1.000
_cell.angle_alpha   90.00
_cell.angle_beta   90.00
_cell.angle_gamma   90.00
#
_symmetry.space_group_name_H-M   'P 1'
#
loop_
_entity.id
_entity.type
_entity.pdbx_description
1 polymer ?
#
loop_
_entity_poly.entity_id
_entity_poly.type
_entity_poly.pdbx_seq_one_letter_code
_entity_poly.pdbx_strand_id
1 'polypeptide(L)'
;MSRREETLHNAPNDPGDFEKRLQAKLDARRKEEQARSRPSGWAVGLRYGSEFFAGVVVGIGIGMAADWFFATEPWGMLIGGLLGFAAGTLNVVRAAQEVNAAGDDSAESRQDPRT
;
A
#
# COMPACT_ATOMS: atom_id res chain seq x y z
N MET A 1 66.06 23.96 10.79
CA MET A 1 65.70 22.56 10.49
C MET A 1 64.58 22.14 11.44
N SER A 2 63.30 22.35 11.09
CA SER A 2 62.15 21.77 11.81
C SER A 2 60.98 21.64 10.83
N ARG A 3 60.94 20.52 10.11
CA ARG A 3 59.80 20.08 9.29
C ARG A 3 59.76 18.56 9.40
N ARG A 4 59.34 18.06 10.57
CA ARG A 4 59.26 16.63 10.86
C ARG A 4 58.10 16.26 11.76
N GLU A 5 57.00 16.99 11.72
CA GLU A 5 55.73 16.67 12.39
C GLU A 5 54.69 17.29 11.41
N GLU A 6 53.66 16.65 10.85
CA GLU A 6 52.65 15.76 11.43
C GLU A 6 51.88 14.96 10.34
N THR A 7 52.54 14.42 9.31
CA THR A 7 51.85 13.59 8.28
C THR A 7 51.49 12.17 8.76
N LEU A 8 51.35 11.96 10.07
CA LEU A 8 51.05 10.67 10.69
C LEU A 8 49.62 10.60 11.25
N HIS A 9 48.69 11.43 10.79
CA HIS A 9 47.26 11.22 11.02
C HIS A 9 46.64 10.44 9.85
N ASN A 10 47.13 9.22 9.62
CA ASN A 10 46.45 8.20 8.83
C ASN A 10 45.84 7.18 9.81
N ALA A 11 44.80 7.62 10.54
CA ALA A 11 44.00 6.75 11.39
C ALA A 11 42.77 6.28 10.58
N PRO A 12 42.58 4.97 10.33
CA PRO A 12 41.41 4.42 9.65
C PRO A 12 40.09 4.56 10.45
N ASN A 13 40.01 5.45 11.43
CA ASN A 13 39.08 5.38 12.56
C ASN A 13 38.59 6.77 12.98
N ASP A 14 38.04 7.53 12.02
CA ASP A 14 37.17 8.65 12.33
C ASP A 14 35.79 8.09 12.72
N PRO A 15 35.31 8.27 13.97
CA PRO A 15 34.01 7.76 14.42
C PRO A 15 32.88 8.20 13.49
N GLY A 16 32.98 9.41 12.91
CA GLY A 16 31.99 9.92 11.98
C GLY A 16 31.86 9.09 10.70
N ASP A 17 32.94 8.48 10.23
CA ASP A 17 32.92 7.63 9.03
C ASP A 17 32.36 6.24 9.33
N PHE A 18 32.57 5.71 10.54
CA PHE A 18 31.94 4.46 10.98
C PHE A 18 30.42 4.63 11.11
N GLU A 19 29.96 5.67 11.81
CA GLU A 19 28.54 6.00 11.97
C GLU A 19 27.85 6.17 10.61
N LYS A 20 28.45 6.92 9.68
CA LYS A 20 27.91 7.11 8.33
C LYS A 20 27.75 5.79 7.58
N ARG A 21 28.72 4.90 7.67
CA ARG A 21 28.67 3.57 7.03
C ARG A 21 27.63 2.66 7.68
N LEU A 22 27.48 2.74 8.99
CA LEU A 22 26.48 1.98 9.74
C LEU A 22 25.06 2.47 9.39
N GLN A 23 24.84 3.79 9.38
CA GLN A 23 23.59 4.39 8.93
C GLN A 23 23.28 4.03 7.48
N ALA A 24 24.25 4.15 6.57
CA ALA A 24 24.05 3.77 5.17
C ALA A 24 23.63 2.30 5.02
N LYS A 25 24.21 1.39 5.81
CA LYS A 25 23.81 -0.03 5.84
C LYS A 25 22.42 -0.24 6.43
N LEU A 26 22.08 0.45 7.52
CA LEU A 26 20.77 0.39 8.15
C LEU A 26 19.66 0.92 7.21
N ASP A 27 19.91 2.02 6.52
CA ASP A 27 18.97 2.59 5.54
C ASP A 27 18.80 1.69 4.32
N ALA A 28 19.88 1.06 3.84
CA ALA A 28 19.81 0.08 2.76
C ALA A 28 18.95 -1.13 3.17
N ARG A 29 19.16 -1.66 4.39
CA ARG A 29 18.36 -2.76 4.95
C ARG A 29 16.89 -2.38 5.12
N ARG A 30 16.60 -1.19 5.66
CA ARG A 30 15.22 -0.67 5.78
C ARG A 30 14.54 -0.55 4.41
N LYS A 31 15.25 -0.08 3.39
CA LYS A 31 14.71 0.03 2.03
C LYS A 31 14.43 -1.34 1.42
N GLU A 32 15.31 -2.32 1.62
CA GLU A 32 15.10 -3.71 1.19
C GLU A 32 13.91 -4.37 1.91
N GLU A 33 13.78 -4.17 3.22
CA GLU A 33 12.65 -4.66 4.01
C GLU A 33 11.33 -3.98 3.62
N GLN A 34 11.33 -2.66 3.37
CA GLN A 34 10.16 -1.96 2.84
C GLN A 34 9.80 -2.40 1.43
N ALA A 35 10.79 -2.67 0.56
CA ALA A 35 10.56 -3.18 -0.78
C ALA A 35 9.98 -4.60 -0.75
N ARG A 36 10.43 -5.45 0.19
CA ARG A 36 9.84 -6.78 0.43
C ARG A 36 8.46 -6.73 1.07
N SER A 37 8.20 -5.74 1.93
CA SER A 37 6.93 -5.59 2.65
C SER A 37 5.87 -4.85 1.85
N ARG A 38 6.24 -4.14 0.77
CA ARG A 38 5.29 -3.51 -0.14
C ARG A 38 4.53 -4.61 -0.88
N PRO A 39 3.20 -4.69 -0.73
CA PRO A 39 2.43 -5.67 -1.47
C PRO A 39 2.64 -5.42 -2.96
N SER A 40 2.97 -6.49 -3.70
CA SER A 40 3.12 -6.40 -5.15
C SER A 40 1.83 -5.86 -5.77
N GLY A 41 1.91 -5.10 -6.87
CA GLY A 41 0.72 -4.60 -7.56
C GLY A 41 -0.27 -5.72 -7.92
N TRP A 42 0.24 -6.93 -8.15
CA TRP A 42 -0.55 -8.14 -8.31
C TRP A 42 -1.32 -8.55 -7.04
N ALA A 43 -0.66 -8.57 -5.88
CA ALA A 43 -1.32 -8.91 -4.61
C ALA A 43 -2.41 -7.89 -4.23
N VAL A 44 -2.15 -6.61 -4.50
CA VAL A 44 -3.14 -5.53 -4.31
C VAL A 44 -4.33 -5.72 -5.26
N GLY A 45 -4.06 -5.94 -6.55
CA GLY A 45 -5.11 -6.18 -7.55
C GLY A 45 -5.95 -7.42 -7.26
N LEU A 46 -5.33 -8.51 -6.80
CA LEU A 46 -6.04 -9.74 -6.45
C LEU A 46 -6.94 -9.56 -5.23
N ARG A 47 -6.48 -8.83 -4.21
CA ARG A 47 -7.30 -8.54 -3.02
C ARG A 47 -8.55 -7.75 -3.40
N TYR A 48 -8.39 -6.62 -4.09
CA TYR A 48 -9.52 -5.80 -4.51
C TYR A 48 -10.42 -6.50 -5.53
N GLY A 49 -9.83 -7.26 -6.45
CA GLY A 49 -10.58 -8.08 -7.40
C GLY A 49 -11.41 -9.17 -6.71
N SER A 50 -10.87 -9.80 -5.66
CA SER A 50 -11.59 -10.83 -4.90
C SER A 50 -12.75 -10.26 -4.09
N GLU A 51 -12.58 -9.08 -3.49
CA GLU A 51 -13.63 -8.39 -2.76
C GLU A 51 -14.75 -7.93 -3.70
N PHE A 52 -14.39 -7.39 -4.87
CA PHE A 52 -15.34 -7.03 -5.92
C PHE A 52 -16.12 -8.24 -6.43
N PHE A 53 -15.40 -9.32 -6.80
CA PHE A 53 -16.01 -10.53 -7.34
C PHE A 53 -16.95 -11.19 -6.33
N ALA A 54 -16.56 -11.24 -5.05
CA ALA A 54 -17.43 -11.74 -3.98
C ALA A 54 -18.74 -10.93 -3.90
N GLY A 55 -18.66 -9.59 -3.97
CA GLY A 55 -19.85 -8.73 -3.98
C GLY A 55 -20.80 -8.99 -5.15
N VAL A 56 -20.24 -9.20 -6.36
CA VAL A 56 -21.03 -9.54 -7.55
C VAL A 56 -21.70 -10.91 -7.40
N VAL A 57 -20.95 -11.94 -6.96
CA VAL A 57 -21.50 -13.29 -6.76
C VAL A 57 -22.60 -13.29 -5.70
N VAL A 58 -22.41 -12.56 -4.61
CA VAL A 58 -23.43 -12.40 -3.56
C VAL A 58 -24.67 -11.69 -4.10
N GLY A 59 -24.51 -10.60 -4.86
CA GLY A 59 -25.63 -9.88 -5.48
C GLY A 59 -26.43 -10.75 -6.46
N ILE A 60 -25.74 -11.54 -7.27
CA ILE A 60 -26.37 -12.53 -8.15
C ILE A 60 -27.08 -13.61 -7.32
N GLY A 61 -26.44 -14.17 -6.29
CA GLY A 61 -27.05 -15.19 -5.44
C GLY A 61 -28.31 -14.72 -4.72
N ILE A 62 -28.31 -13.47 -4.22
CA ILE A 62 -29.49 -12.83 -3.64
C ILE A 62 -30.57 -12.60 -4.71
N GLY A 63 -30.18 -12.12 -5.88
CA GLY A 63 -31.11 -11.92 -7.01
C GLY A 63 -31.76 -13.23 -7.48
N MET A 64 -31.00 -14.31 -7.55
CA MET A 64 -31.48 -15.66 -7.85
C MET A 64 -32.50 -16.14 -6.82
N ALA A 65 -32.19 -15.97 -5.53
CA ALA A 65 -33.12 -16.34 -4.47
C ALA A 65 -34.42 -15.53 -4.55
N ALA A 66 -34.32 -14.21 -4.81
CA ALA A 66 -35.48 -13.35 -4.98
C ALA A 66 -36.36 -13.80 -6.16
N ASP A 67 -35.76 -14.12 -7.31
CA ASP A 67 -36.50 -14.61 -8.49
C ASP A 67 -37.25 -15.92 -8.19
N TRP A 68 -36.67 -16.80 -7.36
CA TRP A 68 -37.32 -18.05 -6.95
C TRP A 68 -38.52 -17.82 -6.01
N PHE A 69 -38.43 -16.85 -5.10
CA PHE A 69 -39.52 -16.57 -4.15
C PHE A 69 -40.70 -15.84 -4.79
N PHE A 70 -40.44 -14.93 -5.72
CA PHE A 70 -41.48 -14.09 -6.32
C PHE A 70 -42.02 -14.64 -7.65
N ALA A 71 -41.48 -15.77 -8.14
CA ALA A 71 -41.78 -16.32 -9.47
C ALA A 71 -41.67 -15.27 -10.59
N THR A 72 -40.82 -14.26 -10.36
CA THR A 72 -40.56 -13.18 -11.30
C THR A 72 -39.65 -13.70 -12.42
N GLU A 73 -39.87 -13.22 -13.64
CA GLU A 73 -38.84 -13.21 -14.69
C GLU A 73 -37.53 -12.61 -14.15
N PRO A 74 -36.33 -12.75 -14.79
CA PRO A 74 -35.00 -12.57 -14.17
C PRO A 74 -34.62 -11.11 -13.78
N TRP A 75 -35.59 -10.33 -13.34
CA TRP A 75 -35.54 -9.01 -12.76
C TRP A 75 -34.79 -8.99 -11.43
N GLY A 76 -34.93 -10.01 -10.58
CA GLY A 76 -34.20 -10.15 -9.34
C GLY A 76 -32.70 -10.33 -9.59
N MET A 77 -32.31 -11.17 -10.56
CA MET A 77 -30.92 -11.27 -11.00
C MET A 77 -30.40 -9.96 -11.62
N LEU A 78 -31.20 -9.25 -12.41
CA LEU A 78 -30.80 -7.94 -12.98
C LEU A 78 -30.54 -6.91 -11.89
N ILE A 79 -31.50 -6.73 -10.97
CA ILE A 79 -31.41 -5.74 -9.88
C ILE A 79 -30.33 -6.16 -8.88
N GLY A 80 -30.31 -7.43 -8.47
CA GLY A 80 -29.32 -7.98 -7.55
C GLY A 80 -27.90 -7.93 -8.10
N GLY A 81 -27.73 -8.20 -9.41
CA GLY A 81 -26.46 -8.04 -10.11
C GLY A 81 -26.02 -6.57 -10.16
N LEU A 82 -26.93 -5.63 -10.45
CA LEU A 82 -26.63 -4.21 -10.47
C LEU A 82 -26.24 -3.68 -9.08
N LEU A 83 -26.96 -4.11 -8.03
CA LEU A 83 -26.65 -3.81 -6.63
C LEU A 83 -25.30 -4.40 -6.21
N GLY A 84 -25.02 -5.67 -6.55
CA GLY A 84 -23.74 -6.32 -6.29
C GLY A 84 -22.58 -5.63 -6.98
N PHE A 85 -22.77 -5.20 -8.23
CA PHE A 85 -21.78 -4.42 -8.98
C PHE A 85 -21.55 -3.03 -8.38
N ALA A 86 -22.63 -2.32 -8.01
CA ALA A 86 -22.54 -1.02 -7.36
C ALA A 86 -21.81 -1.12 -6.02
N ALA A 87 -22.17 -2.10 -5.18
CA ALA A 87 -21.51 -2.36 -3.90
C ALA A 87 -20.03 -2.73 -4.08
N GLY A 88 -19.71 -3.61 -5.03
CA GLY A 88 -18.34 -4.00 -5.34
C GLY A 88 -17.50 -2.81 -5.82
N THR A 89 -18.05 -1.98 -6.72
CA THR A 89 -17.37 -0.79 -7.23
C THR A 89 -17.12 0.23 -6.12
N LEU A 90 -18.11 0.45 -5.23
CA LEU A 90 -17.96 1.32 -4.07
C LEU A 90 -16.85 0.85 -3.13
N ASN A 91 -16.73 -0.47 -2.93
CA ASN A 91 -15.69 -1.06 -2.10
C ASN A 91 -14.29 -0.84 -2.69
N VAL A 92 -14.13 -1.03 -4.00
CA VAL A 92 -12.85 -0.77 -4.71
C VAL A 92 -12.46 0.70 -4.65
N VAL A 93 -13.40 1.61 -4.91
CA VAL A 93 -13.14 3.07 -4.86
C VAL A 93 -12.71 3.48 -3.46
N ARG A 94 -13.40 3.00 -2.41
CA ARG A 94 -13.03 3.27 -1.02
C ARG A 94 -11.62 2.78 -0.71
N ALA A 95 -11.28 1.57 -1.13
CA ALA A 95 -9.95 1.03 -0.89
C ALA A 95 -8.85 1.80 -1.66
N ALA A 96 -9.15 2.30 -2.86
CA ALA A 96 -8.25 3.18 -3.58
C ALA A 96 -8.07 4.54 -2.86
N GLN A 97 -9.13 5.09 -2.27
CA GLN A 97 -9.07 6.31 -1.47
C GLN A 97 -8.21 6.14 -0.21
N GLU A 98 -8.32 5.01 0.50
CA GLU A 98 -7.50 4.70 1.67
C GLU A 98 -6.01 4.63 1.33
N VAL A 99 -5.66 4.06 0.17
CA VAL A 99 -4.26 4.02 -0.30
C VAL A 99 -3.73 5.41 -0.64
N ASN A 100 -4.56 6.29 -1.23
CA ASN A 100 -4.16 7.65 -1.56
C ASN A 100 -4.04 8.55 -0.32
N ALA A 101 -5.00 8.46 0.62
CA ALA A 101 -4.98 9.24 1.86
C ALA A 101 -3.73 8.95 2.72
N ALA A 102 -3.31 7.68 2.79
CA ALA A 102 -2.07 7.30 3.48
C ALA A 102 -0.80 7.88 2.82
N GLY A 103 -0.87 8.26 1.55
CA GLY A 103 0.21 8.93 0.81
C GLY A 103 0.32 10.43 1.12
N ASP A 104 -0.81 11.12 1.30
CA ASP A 104 -0.87 12.56 1.53
C ASP A 104 -0.43 12.94 2.96
N ASP A 105 -0.79 12.15 3.98
CA ASP A 105 -0.36 12.38 5.38
C ASP A 105 1.18 12.31 5.55
N SER A 106 1.85 11.50 4.72
CA SER A 106 3.31 11.35 4.72
C SER A 106 4.03 12.50 4.00
N ALA A 107 3.32 13.24 3.15
CA ALA A 107 3.83 14.42 2.44
C ALA A 107 3.68 15.69 3.30
N GLU A 108 2.59 15.78 4.07
CA GLU A 108 2.33 16.86 5.03
C GLU A 108 3.32 16.81 6.22
N SER A 109 3.56 15.63 6.80
CA SER A 109 4.47 15.47 7.95
C SER A 109 5.96 15.72 7.63
N ARG A 110 6.32 15.83 6.35
CA ARG A 110 7.68 16.15 5.89
C ARG A 110 7.87 17.64 5.59
N GLN A 111 6.80 18.42 5.66
CA GLN A 111 6.75 19.86 5.35
C GLN A 111 6.57 20.76 6.57
N ASP A 112 6.79 20.27 7.80
CA ASP A 112 7.02 21.14 8.96
C ASP A 112 8.53 21.33 9.25
N PRO A 113 9.17 22.31 8.57
CA PRO A 113 10.27 23.06 9.12
C PRO A 113 9.79 24.49 9.38
N ARG A 114 9.09 24.73 10.51
CA ARG A 114 9.21 25.93 11.36
C ARG A 114 8.03 26.04 12.33
N THR A 115 8.29 25.81 13.61
CA THR A 115 8.27 26.86 14.65
C THR A 115 9.27 26.53 15.75
#